data_AF-A0A7Y3DDQ7-F1
#
_entry.id   AF-A0A7Y3DDQ7-F1
#
_cell.length_a   1.000
_cell.length_b   1.000
_cell.length_c   1.000
_cell.angle_alpha   90.00
_cell.angle_beta   90.00
_cell.angle_gamma   90.00
#
_symmetry.space_group_name_H-M   'P 1'
#
loop_
_entity.id
_entity.type
_entity.pdbx_description
1 polymer ?
#
loop_
_entity_poly.entity_id
_entity_poly.type
_entity_poly.pdbx_seq_one_letter_code
_entity_poly.pdbx_strand_id
1 'polypeptide(L)'
;MQIKNYVRLGFVILFGAGSSACGSIDIPLDLALVGDNSITITAPDTPPLGTTLVGGVETTISVDIGLFSLLNPNGIVAGIAVDDLLIAGENIPILGGIVNTGTLCIEQNLENPGGGFALLKIFQSEADFSLALNTTIRGTDPGFIALLELSGIDSLPFDTAVETTVPLTLVDLLGLVLGGGGGGGLELSQDISTTLPADIPFFGGAMVDASLTLATVDSIPADPLLADCVLP
;
A
#
# COMPACT_ATOMS: atom_id res chain seq x y z
N MET A 1 17.13 -17.05 0.38
CA MET A 1 17.33 -15.91 -0.55
C MET A 1 17.22 -16.43 -1.99
N GLN A 2 15.99 -16.58 -2.48
CA GLN A 2 15.77 -16.87 -3.91
C GLN A 2 15.72 -15.53 -4.63
N ILE A 3 16.68 -15.32 -5.53
CA ILE A 3 16.65 -14.21 -6.49
C ILE A 3 15.51 -14.54 -7.46
N LYS A 4 14.32 -13.98 -7.22
CA LYS A 4 13.26 -13.97 -8.22
C LYS A 4 13.72 -13.04 -9.34
N ASN A 5 14.32 -13.61 -10.37
CA ASN A 5 14.53 -12.94 -11.65
C ASN A 5 13.16 -12.69 -12.30
N TYR A 6 12.51 -11.57 -11.99
CA TYR A 6 11.38 -11.10 -12.78
C TYR A 6 11.92 -10.59 -14.11
N VAL A 7 11.80 -11.41 -15.15
CA VAL A 7 11.90 -10.97 -16.53
C VAL A 7 10.68 -10.08 -16.81
N ARG A 8 10.78 -8.79 -16.49
CA ARG A 8 9.84 -7.75 -16.95
C ARG A 8 10.04 -7.55 -18.44
N LEU A 9 9.26 -8.24 -19.27
CA LEU A 9 8.97 -7.85 -20.66
C LEU A 9 7.82 -8.69 -21.20
N GLY A 10 6.60 -8.15 -21.09
CA GLY A 10 5.38 -8.76 -21.59
C GLY A 10 4.38 -7.72 -22.08
N PHE A 11 4.80 -6.76 -22.89
CA PHE A 11 3.88 -5.87 -23.62
C PHE A 11 3.22 -6.70 -24.75
N VAL A 12 2.12 -7.39 -24.44
CA VAL A 12 1.34 -8.13 -25.45
C VAL A 12 0.25 -7.21 -26.00
N ILE A 13 0.57 -6.46 -27.05
CA ILE A 13 -0.47 -5.79 -27.85
C ILE A 13 -1.01 -6.81 -28.85
N LEU A 14 -2.06 -7.54 -28.47
CA LEU A 14 -2.81 -8.41 -29.38
C LEU A 14 -3.69 -7.54 -30.30
N PHE A 15 -3.14 -7.07 -31.41
CA PHE A 15 -3.93 -6.52 -32.52
C PHE A 15 -4.62 -7.68 -33.27
N GLY A 16 -5.70 -8.20 -32.70
CA GLY A 16 -6.63 -9.09 -33.39
C GLY A 16 -7.47 -8.30 -34.38
N ALA A 17 -7.15 -8.36 -35.66
CA ALA A 17 -7.99 -7.82 -36.72
C ALA A 17 -9.32 -8.60 -36.78
N GLY A 18 -10.41 -8.06 -36.23
CA GLY A 18 -11.76 -8.59 -36.49
C GLY A 18 -12.83 -8.45 -35.40
N SER A 19 -12.53 -7.95 -34.20
CA SER A 19 -13.56 -7.75 -33.16
C SER A 19 -13.41 -6.37 -32.52
N SER A 20 -14.49 -5.84 -31.98
CA SER A 20 -14.53 -4.68 -31.09
C SER A 20 -13.51 -4.86 -29.97
N ALA A 21 -12.28 -4.39 -30.18
CA ALA A 21 -11.18 -4.54 -29.25
C ALA A 21 -11.33 -3.52 -28.12
N CYS A 22 -12.10 -3.90 -27.09
CA CYS A 22 -11.86 -3.38 -25.75
C CYS A 22 -10.59 -4.07 -25.26
N GLY A 23 -9.45 -3.38 -25.31
CA GLY A 23 -8.19 -3.90 -24.79
C GLY A 23 -7.99 -3.39 -23.37
N SER A 24 -7.87 -4.29 -22.39
CA SER A 24 -7.35 -3.94 -21.07
C SER A 24 -5.83 -3.94 -21.12
N ILE A 25 -5.19 -2.94 -20.51
CA ILE A 25 -3.76 -2.91 -20.26
C ILE A 25 -3.55 -3.03 -18.76
N ASP A 26 -2.80 -4.05 -18.35
CA ASP A 26 -2.38 -4.22 -16.97
C ASP A 26 -0.95 -3.71 -16.81
N ILE A 27 -0.76 -2.80 -15.87
CA ILE A 27 0.48 -2.09 -15.61
C ILE A 27 0.92 -2.44 -14.19
N PRO A 28 1.98 -3.25 -14.02
CA PRO A 28 2.55 -3.45 -12.69
C PRO A 28 3.27 -2.17 -12.24
N LEU A 29 3.03 -1.77 -11.00
CA LEU A 29 3.54 -0.56 -10.39
C LEU A 29 4.00 -0.84 -8.96
N ASP A 30 5.27 -0.54 -8.69
CA ASP A 30 5.83 -0.63 -7.35
C ASP A 30 5.81 0.76 -6.72
N LEU A 31 5.18 0.87 -5.56
CA LEU A 31 5.09 2.10 -4.78
C LEU A 31 5.85 1.90 -3.47
N ALA A 32 6.98 2.59 -3.29
CA ALA A 32 7.73 2.53 -2.04
C ALA A 32 7.41 3.72 -1.14
N LEU A 33 7.56 3.53 0.16
CA LEU A 33 7.54 4.62 1.13
C LEU A 33 8.77 5.52 0.91
N VAL A 34 8.52 6.81 0.71
CA VAL A 34 9.57 7.82 0.49
C VAL A 34 9.38 8.98 1.46
N GLY A 35 10.49 9.50 2.00
CA GLY A 35 10.46 10.57 2.99
C GLY A 35 10.15 10.07 4.41
N ASP A 36 9.60 10.97 5.24
CA ASP A 36 9.35 10.74 6.65
C ASP A 36 8.00 10.02 6.84
N ASN A 37 8.04 8.68 6.79
CA ASN A 37 6.87 7.83 7.01
C ASN A 37 6.86 7.33 8.45
N SER A 38 5.70 7.37 9.12
CA SER A 38 5.62 6.95 10.52
C SER A 38 4.27 6.33 10.87
N ILE A 39 4.29 5.49 11.89
CA ILE A 39 3.08 5.01 12.58
C ILE A 39 3.21 5.31 14.07
N THR A 40 2.11 5.72 14.68
CA THR A 40 1.98 6.02 16.09
C THR A 40 0.78 5.28 16.65
N ILE A 41 0.99 4.59 17.77
CA ILE A 41 -0.07 3.93 18.52
C ILE A 41 -0.25 4.69 19.83
N THR A 42 -1.46 5.16 20.06
CA THR A 42 -1.86 5.92 21.25
C THR A 42 -2.93 5.13 22.00
N ALA A 43 -2.52 4.35 23.00
CA ALA A 43 -3.47 3.67 23.87
C ALA A 43 -4.02 4.63 24.94
N PRO A 44 -5.24 4.38 25.46
CA PRO A 44 -5.82 5.18 26.53
C PRO A 44 -4.85 5.31 27.72
N ASP A 45 -4.69 6.53 28.23
CA ASP A 45 -3.84 6.85 29.40
C ASP A 45 -2.33 6.55 29.23
N THR A 46 -1.84 6.39 28.00
CA THR A 46 -0.42 6.23 27.69
C THR A 46 0.09 7.32 26.73
N PRO A 47 1.38 7.70 26.81
CA PRO A 47 1.95 8.60 25.80
C PRO A 47 1.95 7.93 24.42
N PRO A 48 1.83 8.72 23.33
CA PRO A 48 1.92 8.18 21.98
C PRO A 48 3.29 7.56 21.76
N LEU A 49 3.31 6.37 21.17
CA LEU A 49 4.53 5.66 20.82
C LEU A 49 4.53 5.41 19.32
N GLY A 50 5.59 5.79 18.63
CA GLY A 50 5.67 5.65 17.20
C GLY A 50 7.03 5.19 16.70
N THR A 51 7.04 4.75 15.46
CA THR A 51 8.23 4.34 14.72
C THR A 51 8.19 4.91 13.32
N THR A 52 9.34 5.05 12.70
CA THR A 52 9.46 5.23 11.26
C THR A 52 9.07 3.94 10.53
N LEU A 53 8.59 4.09 9.30
CA LEU A 53 8.18 2.99 8.44
C LEU A 53 9.06 2.93 7.18
N VAL A 54 9.34 1.71 6.75
CA VAL A 54 10.03 1.37 5.50
C VAL A 54 9.24 0.29 4.76
N GLY A 55 9.33 0.25 3.44
CA GLY A 55 8.63 -0.76 2.64
C GLY A 55 7.85 -0.16 1.49
N GLY A 56 6.79 -0.84 1.09
CA GLY A 56 6.00 -0.44 -0.05
C GLY A 56 4.84 -1.38 -0.34
N VAL A 57 4.21 -1.11 -1.47
CA VAL A 57 3.10 -1.87 -2.00
C VAL A 57 3.36 -2.16 -3.48
N GLU A 58 3.20 -3.42 -3.87
CA GLU A 58 3.16 -3.85 -5.25
C GLU A 58 1.70 -3.79 -5.71
N THR A 59 1.44 -3.11 -6.82
CA THR A 59 0.09 -2.92 -7.35
C THR A 59 0.03 -3.18 -8.83
N THR A 60 -1.14 -3.57 -9.32
CA THR A 60 -1.42 -3.65 -10.75
C THR A 60 -2.55 -2.69 -11.09
N ILE A 61 -2.28 -1.77 -12.00
CA ILE A 61 -3.26 -0.82 -12.54
C ILE A 61 -3.79 -1.38 -13.87
N SER A 62 -5.09 -1.68 -13.92
CA SER A 62 -5.78 -2.17 -15.11
C SER A 62 -6.58 -1.04 -15.76
N VAL A 63 -6.22 -0.65 -16.98
CA VAL A 63 -6.89 0.40 -17.75
C VAL A 63 -7.64 -0.20 -18.94
N ASP A 64 -8.95 0.01 -19.02
CA ASP A 64 -9.73 -0.37 -20.20
C ASP A 64 -9.59 0.71 -21.29
N ILE A 65 -8.76 0.43 -22.29
CA ILE A 65 -8.52 1.31 -23.42
C ILE A 65 -9.48 0.95 -24.55
N GLY A 66 -10.73 1.38 -24.38
CA GLY A 66 -11.65 1.54 -25.49
C GLY A 66 -11.24 2.73 -26.37
N LEU A 67 -11.39 2.61 -27.70
CA LEU A 67 -11.10 3.69 -28.66
C LEU A 67 -11.80 5.02 -28.31
N PHE A 68 -12.96 4.94 -27.65
CA PHE A 68 -13.74 6.10 -27.20
C PHE A 68 -13.47 6.50 -25.74
N SER A 69 -12.83 5.64 -24.93
CA SER A 69 -12.53 5.93 -23.52
C SER A 69 -11.54 7.09 -23.37
N LEU A 70 -10.57 7.20 -24.28
CA LEU A 70 -9.61 8.33 -24.33
C LEU A 70 -10.28 9.67 -24.68
N LEU A 71 -11.46 9.64 -25.31
CA LEU A 71 -12.23 10.83 -25.69
C LEU A 71 -13.31 11.18 -24.66
N ASN A 72 -13.44 10.39 -23.59
CA ASN A 72 -14.43 10.64 -22.56
C ASN A 72 -14.03 11.91 -21.76
N PRO A 73 -14.83 12.99 -21.79
CA PRO A 73 -14.52 14.21 -21.05
C PRO A 73 -14.53 13.99 -19.53
N ASN A 74 -15.15 12.89 -19.06
CA ASN A 74 -15.22 12.55 -17.64
C ASN A 74 -13.97 11.82 -17.13
N GLY A 75 -13.03 11.48 -18.00
CA GLY A 75 -11.80 10.75 -17.66
C GLY A 75 -11.86 9.25 -17.93
N ILE A 76 -10.77 8.57 -17.59
CA ILE A 76 -10.59 7.13 -17.76
C ILE A 76 -10.61 6.47 -16.39
N VAL A 77 -11.42 5.43 -16.23
CA VAL A 77 -11.43 4.63 -15.01
C VAL A 77 -10.38 3.53 -15.16
N ALA A 78 -9.49 3.45 -14.18
CA ALA A 78 -8.53 2.37 -14.03
C ALA A 78 -8.86 1.58 -12.76
N GLY A 79 -8.85 0.26 -12.84
CA GLY A 79 -8.87 -0.61 -11.66
C GLY A 79 -7.48 -0.66 -11.03
N ILE A 80 -7.41 -0.75 -9.70
CA ILE A 80 -6.16 -0.95 -8.97
C ILE A 80 -6.33 -2.22 -8.16
N ALA A 81 -5.42 -3.17 -8.33
CA ALA A 81 -5.27 -4.32 -7.47
C ALA A 81 -4.01 -4.13 -6.60
N VAL A 82 -4.11 -4.49 -5.31
CA VAL A 82 -2.93 -4.61 -4.45
C VAL A 82 -2.47 -6.06 -4.52
N ASP A 83 -1.29 -6.27 -5.12
CA ASP A 83 -0.73 -7.61 -5.33
C ASP A 83 0.04 -8.09 -4.10
N ASP A 84 0.85 -7.21 -3.50
CA ASP A 84 1.59 -7.46 -2.27
C ASP A 84 1.73 -6.15 -1.49
N LEU A 85 1.74 -6.24 -0.16
CA LEU A 85 1.98 -5.11 0.72
C LEU A 85 2.85 -5.56 1.87
N LEU A 86 4.01 -4.93 1.98
CA LEU A 86 4.94 -5.17 3.06
C LEU A 86 5.55 -3.86 3.52
N ILE A 87 5.17 -3.45 4.72
CA ILE A 87 5.71 -2.29 5.40
C ILE A 87 6.21 -2.75 6.78
N ALA A 88 7.41 -2.33 7.14
CA ALA A 88 8.03 -2.66 8.40
C ALA A 88 8.35 -1.39 9.21
N GLY A 89 8.27 -1.50 10.53
CA GLY A 89 8.67 -0.48 11.49
C GLY A 89 9.55 -1.05 12.59
N GLU A 90 10.27 -0.17 13.27
CA GLU A 90 11.09 -0.53 14.42
C GLU A 90 10.24 -0.93 15.63
N ASN A 91 10.93 -1.42 16.66
CA ASN A 91 10.33 -1.83 17.91
C ASN A 91 9.64 -0.69 18.66
N ILE A 92 8.38 -0.92 19.01
CA ILE A 92 7.60 -0.06 19.90
C ILE A 92 7.52 -0.70 21.30
N PRO A 93 8.04 -0.03 22.34
CA PRO A 93 7.91 -0.52 23.72
C PRO A 93 6.53 -0.20 24.29
N ILE A 94 5.63 -1.18 24.30
CA ILE A 94 4.26 -1.04 24.83
C ILE A 94 4.20 -1.31 26.35
N LEU A 95 3.09 -0.93 26.98
CA LEU A 95 2.84 -1.14 28.43
C LEU A 95 3.96 -0.56 29.31
N GLY A 96 4.47 0.62 28.98
CA GLY A 96 5.57 1.25 29.70
C GLY A 96 6.93 0.55 29.52
N GLY A 97 7.10 -0.18 28.41
CA GLY A 97 8.34 -0.92 28.08
C GLY A 97 8.43 -2.31 28.69
N ILE A 98 7.33 -2.83 29.24
CA ILE A 98 7.27 -4.21 29.77
C ILE A 98 7.25 -5.21 28.61
N VAL A 99 6.57 -4.88 27.51
CA VAL A 99 6.49 -5.72 26.32
C VAL A 99 7.02 -4.93 25.14
N ASN A 100 7.84 -5.58 24.31
CA ASN A 100 8.35 -5.03 23.06
C ASN A 100 7.53 -5.64 21.93
N THR A 101 7.22 -4.87 20.88
CA THR A 101 6.56 -5.42 19.69
C THR A 101 7.54 -6.21 18.82
N GLY A 102 8.84 -5.97 18.96
CA GLY A 102 9.82 -6.37 17.95
C GLY A 102 9.58 -5.55 16.68
N THR A 103 10.03 -6.04 15.54
CA THR A 103 9.73 -5.44 14.25
C THR A 103 8.22 -5.43 14.04
N LEU A 104 7.64 -4.26 13.78
CA LEU A 104 6.24 -4.13 13.41
C LEU A 104 6.09 -4.40 11.93
N CYS A 105 5.22 -5.33 11.59
CA CYS A 105 4.96 -5.75 10.22
C CYS A 105 3.53 -5.40 9.86
N ILE A 106 3.37 -4.53 8.87
CA ILE A 106 2.09 -4.19 8.27
C ILE A 106 2.03 -4.95 6.96
N GLU A 107 1.06 -5.86 6.86
CA GLU A 107 0.92 -6.81 5.77
C GLU A 107 -0.48 -6.76 5.18
N GLN A 108 -0.62 -7.21 3.94
CA GLN A 108 -1.93 -7.36 3.32
C GLN A 108 -2.76 -8.41 4.08
N ASN A 109 -4.04 -8.11 4.31
CA ASN A 109 -5.00 -9.12 4.73
C ASN A 109 -5.35 -10.04 3.55
N LEU A 110 -4.82 -11.26 3.56
CA LEU A 110 -5.07 -12.24 2.49
C LEU A 110 -6.53 -12.70 2.39
N GLU A 111 -7.32 -12.55 3.45
CA GLU A 111 -8.76 -12.88 3.44
C GLU A 111 -9.59 -11.78 2.75
N ASN A 112 -9.06 -10.55 2.74
CA ASN A 112 -9.70 -9.38 2.15
C ASN A 112 -8.64 -8.52 1.44
N PRO A 113 -8.15 -8.94 0.26
CA PRO A 113 -7.07 -8.23 -0.41
C PRO A 113 -7.47 -6.79 -0.73
N GLY A 114 -6.48 -5.91 -0.68
CA GLY A 114 -6.64 -4.51 -1.05
C GLY A 114 -6.94 -4.32 -2.54
N GLY A 115 -7.58 -3.21 -2.88
CA GLY A 115 -7.90 -2.83 -4.24
C GLY A 115 -8.65 -1.52 -4.30
N GLY A 116 -8.93 -1.06 -5.51
CA GLY A 116 -9.51 0.25 -5.71
C GLY A 116 -9.70 0.65 -7.16
N PHE A 117 -9.86 1.95 -7.36
CA PHE A 117 -9.91 2.55 -8.68
C PHE A 117 -9.20 3.89 -8.70
N ALA A 118 -8.70 4.27 -9.87
CA ALA A 118 -8.28 5.62 -10.19
C ALA A 118 -9.16 6.19 -11.29
N LEU A 119 -9.53 7.47 -11.16
CA LEU A 119 -10.17 8.25 -12.20
C LEU A 119 -9.16 9.24 -12.78
N LEU A 120 -8.64 8.92 -13.97
CA LEU A 120 -7.66 9.73 -14.68
C LEU A 120 -8.37 10.81 -15.51
N LYS A 121 -8.40 12.05 -15.02
CA LYS A 121 -9.03 13.19 -15.69
C LYS A 121 -8.03 13.93 -16.56
N ILE A 122 -7.70 13.37 -17.72
CA ILE A 122 -6.67 13.89 -18.64
C ILE A 122 -6.87 15.40 -18.95
N PHE A 123 -8.11 15.84 -19.20
CA PHE A 123 -8.40 17.24 -19.52
C PHE A 123 -8.26 18.20 -18.33
N GLN A 124 -8.32 17.68 -17.11
CA GLN A 124 -8.16 18.45 -15.87
C GLN A 124 -6.73 18.34 -15.32
N SER A 125 -5.89 17.46 -15.89
CA SER A 125 -4.54 17.17 -15.40
C SER A 125 -4.53 16.70 -13.94
N GLU A 126 -5.52 15.89 -13.59
CA GLU A 126 -5.72 15.36 -12.23
C GLU A 126 -6.06 13.87 -12.30
N ALA A 127 -5.73 13.14 -11.25
CA ALA A 127 -6.17 11.78 -11.03
C ALA A 127 -6.68 11.61 -9.61
N ASP A 128 -7.91 11.11 -9.48
CA ASP A 128 -8.47 10.75 -8.18
C ASP A 128 -8.17 9.28 -7.91
N PHE A 129 -7.62 8.97 -6.75
CA PHE A 129 -7.33 7.62 -6.29
C PHE A 129 -8.24 7.28 -5.13
N SER A 130 -8.82 6.08 -5.19
CA SER A 130 -9.60 5.46 -4.11
C SER A 130 -9.11 4.02 -3.96
N LEU A 131 -8.20 3.79 -3.04
CA LEU A 131 -7.52 2.51 -2.83
C LEU A 131 -7.70 2.05 -1.38
N ALA A 132 -8.33 0.89 -1.18
CA ALA A 132 -8.31 0.21 0.11
C ALA A 132 -7.10 -0.72 0.15
N LEU A 133 -6.20 -0.59 1.13
CA LEU A 133 -5.05 -1.48 1.26
C LEU A 133 -5.39 -2.74 2.07
N ASN A 134 -6.39 -2.66 2.95
CA ASN A 134 -6.87 -3.75 3.83
C ASN A 134 -5.71 -4.47 4.51
N THR A 135 -5.16 -3.87 5.56
CA THR A 135 -3.91 -4.34 6.19
C THR A 135 -4.11 -4.84 7.61
N THR A 136 -3.15 -5.62 8.10
CA THR A 136 -3.05 -6.02 9.50
C THR A 136 -1.67 -5.69 10.05
N ILE A 137 -1.59 -5.45 11.36
CA ILE A 137 -0.34 -5.19 12.07
C ILE A 137 0.01 -6.41 12.91
N ARG A 138 1.21 -6.94 12.72
CA ARG A 138 1.83 -7.99 13.53
C ARG A 138 3.13 -7.48 14.13
N GLY A 139 3.57 -8.08 15.24
CA GLY A 139 4.91 -7.88 15.79
C GLY A 139 5.68 -9.18 15.78
N THR A 140 7.02 -9.09 15.75
CA THR A 140 7.89 -10.26 15.73
C THR A 140 8.36 -10.72 17.13
N ASP A 141 8.15 -9.90 18.16
CA ASP A 141 8.54 -10.27 19.53
C ASP A 141 7.59 -11.32 20.13
N PRO A 142 8.11 -12.42 20.71
CA PRO A 142 7.29 -13.47 21.32
C PRO A 142 6.38 -12.99 22.46
N GLY A 143 6.78 -11.96 23.22
CA GLY A 143 5.98 -11.40 24.29
C GLY A 143 4.76 -10.65 23.76
N PHE A 144 4.92 -9.93 22.65
CA PHE A 144 3.80 -9.28 21.97
C PHE A 144 2.88 -10.28 21.29
N ILE A 145 3.43 -11.28 20.60
CA ILE A 145 2.63 -12.36 19.99
C ILE A 145 1.81 -13.08 21.07
N ALA A 146 2.43 -13.45 22.20
CA ALA A 146 1.71 -14.07 23.31
C ALA A 146 0.60 -13.17 23.88
N LEU A 147 0.79 -11.84 23.89
CA LEU A 147 -0.23 -10.89 24.32
C LEU A 147 -1.44 -10.86 23.38
N LEU A 148 -1.19 -10.91 22.07
CA LEU A 148 -2.23 -11.00 21.04
C LEU A 148 -2.96 -12.36 21.11
N GLU A 149 -2.23 -13.46 21.25
CA GLU A 149 -2.83 -14.80 21.40
C GLU A 149 -3.70 -14.91 22.67
N LEU A 150 -3.26 -14.34 23.79
CA LEU A 150 -4.07 -14.25 25.02
C LEU A 150 -5.36 -13.43 24.81
N SER A 151 -5.34 -12.53 23.83
CA SER A 151 -6.45 -11.71 23.41
C SER A 151 -7.35 -12.39 22.37
N GLY A 152 -6.97 -13.56 21.87
CA GLY A 152 -7.70 -14.31 20.86
C GLY A 152 -7.55 -13.76 19.44
N ILE A 153 -6.50 -12.97 19.17
CA ILE A 153 -6.20 -12.42 17.85
C ILE A 153 -4.75 -12.71 17.46
N ASP A 154 -4.48 -12.93 16.18
CA ASP A 154 -3.12 -13.17 15.68
C ASP A 154 -2.44 -11.89 15.16
N SER A 155 -3.24 -10.86 14.84
CA SER A 155 -2.79 -9.56 14.36
C SER A 155 -3.83 -8.49 14.70
N LEU A 156 -3.39 -7.23 14.76
CA LEU A 156 -4.28 -6.09 14.96
C LEU A 156 -4.87 -5.66 13.62
N PRO A 157 -6.20 -5.45 13.52
CA PRO A 157 -6.81 -4.94 12.30
C PRO A 157 -6.35 -3.50 12.03
N PHE A 158 -5.93 -3.23 10.80
CA PHE A 158 -5.50 -1.90 10.37
C PHE A 158 -6.03 -1.66 8.96
N ASP A 159 -7.33 -1.43 8.85
CA ASP A 159 -7.93 -1.12 7.56
C ASP A 159 -7.58 0.32 7.17
N THR A 160 -6.85 0.44 6.06
CA THR A 160 -6.38 1.72 5.55
C THR A 160 -6.92 1.96 4.16
N ALA A 161 -7.38 3.19 3.92
CA ALA A 161 -7.94 3.61 2.64
C ALA A 161 -7.30 4.92 2.20
N VAL A 162 -6.63 4.87 1.05
CA VAL A 162 -6.00 6.00 0.37
C VAL A 162 -7.02 6.65 -0.56
N GLU A 163 -7.49 7.82 -0.16
CA GLU A 163 -8.35 8.70 -0.93
C GLU A 163 -7.63 10.02 -1.15
N THR A 164 -7.14 10.24 -2.37
CA THR A 164 -6.36 11.43 -2.70
C THR A 164 -6.52 11.84 -4.15
N THR A 165 -6.35 13.14 -4.42
CA THR A 165 -6.29 13.68 -5.78
C THR A 165 -4.88 14.19 -6.02
N VAL A 166 -4.24 13.70 -7.07
CA VAL A 166 -2.88 14.10 -7.44
C VAL A 166 -2.89 14.78 -8.80
N PRO A 167 -2.00 15.78 -9.01
CA PRO A 167 -1.78 16.32 -10.34
C PRO A 167 -1.22 15.21 -11.24
N LEU A 168 -1.73 15.14 -12.46
CA LEU A 168 -1.32 14.14 -13.45
C LEU A 168 -0.76 14.87 -14.67
N THR A 169 0.54 14.70 -14.92
CA THR A 169 1.16 15.18 -16.16
C THR A 169 1.15 14.12 -17.24
N LEU A 170 1.35 14.53 -18.50
CA LEU A 170 1.57 13.60 -19.61
C LEU A 170 2.81 12.72 -19.39
N VAL A 171 3.81 13.23 -18.65
CA VAL A 171 5.01 12.46 -18.31
C VAL A 171 4.68 11.39 -17.28
N ASP A 172 3.80 11.67 -16.31
CA ASP A 172 3.35 10.67 -15.34
C ASP A 172 2.48 9.59 -15.99
N LEU A 173 1.58 9.98 -16.89
CA LEU A 173 0.82 9.03 -17.73
C LEU A 173 1.74 8.13 -18.56
N LEU A 174 2.77 8.72 -19.18
CA LEU A 174 3.74 7.96 -19.95
C LEU A 174 4.60 7.08 -19.04
N GLY A 175 5.00 7.58 -17.87
CA GLY A 175 5.72 6.82 -16.84
C GLY A 175 4.92 5.62 -16.34
N LEU A 176 3.62 5.80 -16.11
CA LEU A 176 2.71 4.71 -15.77
C LEU A 176 2.65 3.68 -16.91
N VAL A 177 2.37 4.10 -18.14
CA VAL A 177 2.26 3.16 -19.28
C VAL A 177 3.58 2.44 -19.58
N LEU A 178 4.72 3.09 -19.33
CA LEU A 178 6.05 2.51 -19.57
C LEU A 178 6.63 1.76 -18.36
N GLY A 179 5.91 1.67 -17.23
CA GLY A 179 6.31 0.87 -16.07
C GLY A 179 7.38 1.53 -15.17
N GLY A 180 7.28 2.83 -14.92
CA GLY A 180 8.03 3.52 -13.84
C GLY A 180 9.46 3.97 -14.16
N GLY A 181 10.14 3.37 -15.15
CA GLY A 181 11.56 3.67 -15.45
C GLY A 181 11.86 5.01 -16.13
N GLY A 182 10.88 5.93 -16.20
CA GLY A 182 10.86 7.07 -17.12
C GLY A 182 10.64 8.44 -16.48
N GLY A 183 11.14 8.69 -15.27
CA GLY A 183 11.27 10.04 -14.70
C GLY A 183 9.98 10.81 -14.38
N GLY A 184 8.80 10.21 -14.57
CA GLY A 184 7.50 10.66 -14.05
C GLY A 184 6.92 9.53 -13.20
N GLY A 185 6.35 9.89 -12.05
CA GLY A 185 5.93 8.94 -11.03
C GLY A 185 4.77 9.49 -10.22
N LEU A 186 3.91 8.60 -9.74
CA LEU A 186 2.85 8.98 -8.81
C LEU A 186 3.43 9.07 -7.41
N GLU A 187 3.08 10.14 -6.70
CA GLU A 187 3.32 10.29 -5.27
C GLU A 187 1.97 10.44 -4.58
N LEU A 188 1.66 9.52 -3.67
CA LEU A 188 0.42 9.45 -2.92
C LEU A 188 0.76 9.68 -1.45
N SER A 189 0.40 10.84 -0.90
CA SER A 189 0.58 11.14 0.52
C SER A 189 -0.76 11.14 1.24
N GLN A 190 -0.84 10.45 2.37
CA GLN A 190 -2.03 10.42 3.21
C GLN A 190 -1.68 10.22 4.69
N ASP A 191 -2.38 10.97 5.53
CA ASP A 191 -2.47 10.71 6.96
C ASP A 191 -3.71 9.83 7.23
N ILE A 192 -3.49 8.71 7.90
CA ILE A 192 -4.49 7.72 8.23
C ILE A 192 -4.65 7.71 9.75
N SER A 193 -5.90 7.68 10.22
CA SER A 193 -6.21 7.53 11.63
C SER A 193 -7.31 6.49 11.78
N THR A 194 -7.04 5.45 12.55
CA THR A 194 -8.03 4.41 12.88
C THR A 194 -8.07 4.15 14.37
N THR A 195 -9.20 3.64 14.84
CA THR A 195 -9.39 3.27 16.24
C THR A 195 -9.53 1.76 16.33
N LEU A 196 -8.68 1.13 17.14
CA LEU A 196 -8.74 -0.30 17.37
C LEU A 196 -10.05 -0.68 18.08
N PRO A 197 -10.67 -1.81 17.71
CA PRO A 197 -11.87 -2.31 18.36
C PRO A 197 -11.74 -2.37 19.88
N ALA A 198 -12.77 -1.91 20.60
CA ALA A 198 -12.74 -1.76 22.06
C ALA A 198 -12.62 -3.09 22.83
N ASP A 199 -12.89 -4.21 22.16
CA ASP A 199 -12.80 -5.56 22.68
C ASP A 199 -11.39 -6.15 22.64
N ILE A 200 -10.41 -5.48 22.02
CA ILE A 200 -9.01 -5.90 22.07
C ILE A 200 -8.43 -5.59 23.45
N PRO A 201 -8.04 -6.59 24.26
CA PRO A 201 -7.37 -6.35 25.53
C PRO A 201 -6.11 -5.50 25.36
N PHE A 202 -5.90 -4.55 26.28
CA PHE A 202 -4.78 -3.60 26.32
C PHE A 202 -4.73 -2.55 25.20
N PHE A 203 -5.28 -2.84 24.01
CA PHE A 203 -5.31 -1.94 22.86
C PHE A 203 -6.71 -1.44 22.50
N GLY A 204 -7.72 -1.84 23.25
CA GLY A 204 -9.11 -1.52 22.96
C GLY A 204 -9.35 -0.01 23.01
N GLY A 205 -9.80 0.55 21.89
CA GLY A 205 -9.97 1.99 21.74
C GLY A 205 -8.68 2.79 21.58
N ALA A 206 -7.53 2.13 21.39
CA ALA A 206 -6.30 2.81 21.02
C ALA A 206 -6.41 3.41 19.62
N MET A 207 -5.86 4.60 19.44
CA MET A 207 -5.77 5.28 18.16
C MET A 207 -4.47 4.90 17.48
N VAL A 208 -4.55 4.51 16.21
CA VAL A 208 -3.40 4.24 15.35
C VAL A 208 -3.39 5.29 14.26
N ASP A 209 -2.40 6.17 14.32
CA ASP A 209 -2.16 7.23 13.35
C ASP A 209 -0.96 6.83 12.49
N ALA A 210 -1.07 6.93 11.18
CA ALA A 210 0.03 6.70 10.25
C ALA A 210 0.13 7.83 9.23
N SER A 211 1.34 8.25 8.92
CA SER A 211 1.61 9.17 7.82
C SER A 211 2.42 8.43 6.78
N LEU A 212 1.84 8.26 5.59
CA LEU A 212 2.39 7.48 4.50
C LEU A 212 2.49 8.33 3.24
N THR A 213 3.65 8.29 2.60
CA THR A 213 3.95 8.88 1.30
C THR A 213 4.53 7.78 0.41
N LEU A 214 3.69 7.28 -0.49
CA LEU A 214 4.02 6.23 -1.45
C LEU A 214 4.41 6.87 -2.79
N ALA A 215 5.60 6.56 -3.30
CA ALA A 215 6.06 7.03 -4.59
C ALA A 215 6.41 5.87 -5.52
N THR A 216 6.16 6.06 -6.81
CA THR A 216 6.58 5.10 -7.85
C THR A 216 8.09 4.93 -7.84
N VAL A 217 8.54 3.68 -7.80
CA VAL A 217 9.96 3.30 -7.85
C VAL A 217 10.20 2.14 -8.81
N ASP A 218 11.46 1.93 -9.21
CA ASP A 218 11.85 0.78 -10.03
C ASP A 218 11.80 -0.55 -9.25
N SER A 219 11.94 -0.48 -7.93
CA SER A 219 11.89 -1.60 -6.99
C SER A 219 11.77 -1.10 -5.55
N ILE A 220 11.02 -1.80 -4.71
CA ILE A 220 10.95 -1.51 -3.28
C ILE A 220 12.38 -1.65 -2.66
N PRO A 221 12.85 -0.66 -1.88
CA PRO A 221 14.16 -0.73 -1.24
C PRO A 221 14.32 -1.97 -0.37
N ALA A 222 15.48 -2.62 -0.46
CA ALA A 222 15.81 -3.71 0.45
C ALA A 222 16.18 -3.13 1.82
N ASP A 223 15.45 -3.54 2.87
CA ASP A 223 15.69 -3.13 4.25
C ASP A 223 15.71 -4.35 5.19
N PRO A 224 16.63 -4.41 6.17
CA PRO A 224 16.65 -5.48 7.17
C PRO A 224 15.31 -5.65 7.92
N LEU A 225 14.58 -4.57 8.18
CA LEU A 225 13.28 -4.63 8.85
C LEU A 225 12.24 -5.37 8.00
N LEU A 226 12.28 -5.20 6.68
CA LEU A 226 11.41 -5.96 5.77
C LEU A 226 11.74 -7.45 5.79
N ALA A 227 13.02 -7.81 5.94
CA ALA A 227 13.45 -9.20 6.02
C ALA A 227 12.90 -9.91 7.27
N ASP A 228 12.70 -9.19 8.37
CA ASP A 228 12.10 -9.74 9.60
C ASP A 228 10.60 -10.02 9.44
N CYS A 229 9.92 -9.29 8.54
CA CYS A 229 8.49 -9.46 8.28
C CYS A 229 8.18 -10.58 7.29
N VAL A 230 9.13 -10.97 6.44
CA VAL A 230 9.00 -12.14 5.58
C VAL A 230 9.12 -13.40 6.45
N LEU A 231 7.99 -13.92 6.93
CA LEU A 231 7.94 -15.18 7.65
C LEU A 231 8.55 -16.32 6.79
N PRO A 232 9.34 -17.23 7.40
CA PRO A 232 9.90 -18.40 6.71
C PRO A 232 8.86 -19.46 6.33
#